data_AF-A0A0N5CH72-F1
#
_entry.id   AF-A0A0N5CH72-F1
#
_cell.length_a   1.000
_cell.length_b   1.000
_cell.length_c   1.000
_cell.angle_alpha   90.00
_cell.angle_beta   90.00
_cell.angle_gamma   90.00
#
_symmetry.space_group_name_H-M   'P 1'
#
loop_
_entity.id
_entity.type
_entity.pdbx_description
1 polymer ?
#
loop_
_entity_poly.entity_id
_entity_poly.type
_entity_poly.pdbx_seq_one_letter_code
_entity_poly.pdbx_strand_id
1 'polypeptide(L)'
;MMKSFIKITIFIQCLIVIVRSQQETENTNNFSYVNGELEVFNGVDGNCTDSKYIFITFLFNKLTYGQFNGCLDTGIKIINNAITSRLDILNVFSYIYDKNKQFFDIEKICLYEKNIKLTKLSLTGKMTMYLFCSVNKITDTSIQPCIKSPSHSMETVKCGSDDSNILCREGSCGMYQRIIFDRKKNVTFSAEKIMCTHQIISFLCIERQKYRSYVTFDQSIINASSKCANYENFLYLVIDRYYSFYWLIQCYNHSVNNFVFPNPPDLGNTNDLDGITNSGQSLLQEFYLDFFIKLPQTLILFTFLGFIIVLFDQL
;
A
#
# COMPACT_ATOMS: atom_id res chain seq x y z
N MET A 1 -14.66 -50.97 -15.12
CA MET A 1 -15.01 -50.18 -13.92
C MET A 1 -14.18 -48.90 -13.75
N MET A 2 -12.85 -48.90 -13.95
CA MET A 2 -11.99 -47.69 -13.76
C MET A 2 -12.36 -46.45 -14.61
N LYS A 3 -12.82 -46.61 -15.85
CA LYS A 3 -13.15 -45.45 -16.72
C LYS A 3 -14.37 -44.63 -16.26
N SER A 4 -15.24 -45.21 -15.42
CA SER A 4 -16.42 -44.52 -14.90
C SER A 4 -16.07 -43.61 -13.71
N PHE A 5 -15.13 -44.06 -12.86
CA PHE A 5 -14.70 -43.31 -11.68
C PHE A 5 -14.02 -41.98 -12.04
N ILE A 6 -13.16 -41.98 -13.08
CA ILE A 6 -12.44 -40.78 -13.52
C ILE A 6 -13.40 -39.69 -14.02
N LYS A 7 -14.50 -40.06 -14.71
CA LYS A 7 -15.50 -39.09 -15.19
C LYS A 7 -16.26 -38.44 -14.04
N ILE A 8 -16.57 -39.19 -12.99
CA ILE A 8 -17.28 -38.69 -11.81
C ILE A 8 -16.40 -37.71 -11.03
N THR A 9 -15.11 -38.00 -10.85
CA THR A 9 -14.19 -37.11 -10.13
C THR A 9 -14.00 -35.77 -10.85
N ILE A 10 -13.84 -35.79 -12.18
CA ILE A 10 -13.72 -34.56 -12.99
C ILE A 10 -15.02 -33.74 -12.91
N PHE A 11 -16.18 -34.39 -12.96
CA PHE A 11 -17.47 -33.70 -12.87
C PHE A 11 -17.67 -33.04 -11.50
N ILE A 12 -17.29 -33.72 -10.41
CA ILE A 12 -17.34 -33.16 -9.05
C ILE A 12 -16.35 -32.00 -8.89
N GLN A 13 -15.13 -32.09 -9.42
CA GLN A 13 -14.17 -30.98 -9.39
C GLN A 13 -14.66 -29.77 -10.21
N CYS A 14 -15.26 -29.98 -11.38
CA CYS A 14 -15.92 -28.91 -12.14
C CYS A 14 -17.09 -28.31 -11.37
N LEU A 15 -17.93 -29.12 -10.71
CA LEU A 15 -19.03 -28.63 -9.88
C LEU A 15 -18.53 -27.83 -8.68
N ILE A 16 -17.44 -28.24 -8.01
CA ILE A 16 -16.84 -27.47 -6.92
C ILE A 16 -16.28 -26.14 -7.43
N VAL A 17 -15.68 -26.10 -8.62
CA VAL A 17 -15.20 -24.86 -9.24
C VAL A 17 -16.37 -23.95 -9.64
N ILE A 18 -17.46 -24.51 -10.18
CA ILE A 18 -18.66 -23.75 -10.56
C ILE A 18 -19.39 -23.24 -9.32
N VAL A 19 -19.52 -24.05 -8.26
CA VAL A 19 -20.15 -23.64 -6.99
C VAL A 19 -19.28 -22.61 -6.26
N ARG A 20 -17.95 -22.72 -6.28
CA ARG A 20 -17.05 -21.65 -5.78
C ARG A 20 -17.09 -20.39 -6.64
N SER A 21 -17.37 -20.51 -7.93
CA SER A 21 -17.56 -19.37 -8.84
C SER A 21 -18.95 -18.73 -8.74
N GLN A 22 -19.93 -19.46 -8.19
CA GLN A 22 -21.31 -19.02 -7.99
C GLN A 22 -21.63 -18.71 -6.52
N GLN A 23 -20.63 -18.60 -5.65
CA GLN A 23 -20.85 -17.96 -4.36
C GLN A 23 -21.00 -16.46 -4.63
N GLU A 24 -22.27 -16.12 -4.82
CA GLU A 24 -22.81 -14.91 -5.38
C GLU A 24 -22.21 -13.65 -4.76
N THR A 25 -21.63 -12.88 -5.67
CA THR A 25 -21.40 -11.45 -5.56
C THR A 25 -22.73 -10.74 -5.35
N GLU A 26 -23.03 -10.35 -4.11
CA GLU A 26 -23.84 -9.14 -3.94
C GLU A 26 -22.98 -7.98 -4.44
N ASN A 27 -23.31 -7.47 -5.64
CA ASN A 27 -22.82 -6.18 -6.11
C ASN A 27 -23.40 -5.10 -5.21
N THR A 28 -22.83 -4.94 -4.02
CA THR A 28 -23.12 -3.80 -3.17
C THR A 28 -22.49 -2.58 -3.82
N ASN A 29 -23.35 -1.71 -4.37
CA ASN A 29 -22.90 -0.47 -5.02
C ASN A 29 -22.36 0.56 -4.02
N ASN A 30 -22.56 0.32 -2.71
CA ASN A 30 -22.17 1.19 -1.62
C ASN A 30 -21.46 0.40 -0.51
N PHE A 31 -20.14 0.46 -0.50
CA PHE A 31 -19.32 -0.19 0.52
C PHE A 31 -18.01 0.57 0.76
N SER A 32 -17.41 0.34 1.92
CA SER A 32 -16.03 0.70 2.19
C SER A 32 -15.30 -0.48 2.79
N TYR A 33 -14.10 -0.73 2.32
CA TYR A 33 -13.21 -1.74 2.84
C TYR A 33 -11.95 -1.03 3.35
N VAL A 34 -11.79 -0.97 4.67
CA VAL A 34 -10.73 -0.20 5.33
C VAL A 34 -9.99 -1.10 6.30
N ASN A 35 -8.71 -1.35 6.03
CA ASN A 35 -7.84 -2.21 6.85
C ASN A 35 -8.52 -3.56 7.17
N GLY A 36 -9.09 -4.19 6.15
CA GLY A 36 -9.77 -5.49 6.23
C GLY A 36 -11.17 -5.50 6.82
N GLU A 37 -11.68 -4.37 7.31
CA GLU A 37 -13.07 -4.25 7.75
C GLU A 37 -13.96 -3.80 6.57
N LEU A 38 -14.96 -4.63 6.23
CA LEU A 38 -16.00 -4.31 5.27
C LEU A 38 -17.18 -3.66 5.97
N GLU A 39 -17.55 -2.47 5.51
CA GLU A 39 -18.77 -1.77 5.89
C GLU A 39 -19.65 -1.62 4.65
N VAL A 40 -20.91 -2.06 4.74
CA VAL A 40 -21.91 -1.96 3.67
C VAL A 40 -22.94 -0.92 4.05
N PHE A 41 -23.20 0.02 3.15
CA PHE A 41 -24.13 1.12 3.39
C PHE A 41 -25.47 0.79 2.73
N ASN A 42 -26.27 0.00 3.43
CA ASN A 42 -27.64 -0.31 3.06
C ASN A 42 -28.55 0.89 3.35
N GLY A 43 -29.46 1.21 2.42
CA GLY A 43 -30.52 2.19 2.68
C GLY A 43 -30.04 3.63 2.83
N VAL A 44 -29.13 4.10 1.96
CA VAL A 44 -28.95 5.55 1.82
C VAL A 44 -30.26 6.09 1.24
N ASP A 45 -31.11 6.63 2.11
CA ASP A 45 -32.37 7.26 1.75
C ASP A 45 -32.12 8.20 0.57
N GLY A 46 -32.88 8.03 -0.50
CA GLY A 46 -32.71 8.84 -1.71
C GLY A 46 -32.93 10.34 -1.49
N ASN A 47 -33.39 10.74 -0.31
CA ASN A 47 -33.60 12.12 0.13
C ASN A 47 -32.46 12.56 1.06
N CYS A 48 -31.45 13.20 0.48
CA CYS A 48 -30.44 13.90 1.26
C CYS A 48 -31.03 15.23 1.75
N THR A 49 -30.92 15.49 3.06
CA THR A 49 -31.48 16.69 3.71
C THR A 49 -31.06 18.00 3.06
N ASP A 50 -29.83 18.06 2.54
CA ASP A 50 -29.25 19.26 1.93
C ASP A 50 -29.29 19.23 0.39
N SER A 51 -29.96 18.24 -0.21
CA SER A 51 -29.92 17.95 -1.66
C SER A 51 -28.50 17.78 -2.24
N LYS A 52 -27.47 17.56 -1.40
CA LYS A 52 -26.10 17.32 -1.87
C LYS A 52 -25.80 15.82 -1.94
N TYR A 53 -25.39 15.39 -3.12
CA TYR A 53 -25.04 14.02 -3.44
C TYR A 53 -23.56 13.92 -3.79
N ILE A 54 -23.01 12.75 -3.49
CA ILE A 54 -21.64 12.39 -3.82
C ILE A 54 -21.62 10.98 -4.39
N PHE A 55 -20.87 10.81 -5.47
CA PHE A 55 -20.46 9.51 -5.96
C PHE A 55 -18.94 9.47 -5.90
N ILE A 56 -18.41 8.54 -5.13
CA ILE A 56 -16.99 8.36 -4.89
C ILE A 56 -16.59 6.93 -5.16
N THR A 57 -15.39 6.79 -5.70
CA THR A 57 -14.67 5.52 -5.80
C THR A 57 -13.23 5.79 -5.40
N PHE A 58 -12.73 5.13 -4.37
CA PHE A 58 -11.35 5.30 -3.91
C PHE A 58 -10.61 3.96 -3.89
N LEU A 59 -9.35 4.01 -4.29
CA LEU A 59 -8.41 2.90 -4.33
C LEU A 59 -7.09 3.39 -3.74
N PHE A 60 -6.91 3.18 -2.44
CA PHE A 60 -5.69 3.55 -1.71
C PHE A 60 -4.77 2.35 -1.49
N ASN A 61 -4.68 1.47 -2.51
CA ASN A 61 -4.12 0.10 -2.52
C ASN A 61 -5.11 -1.00 -2.05
N LYS A 62 -4.61 -2.24 -1.90
CA LYS A 62 -5.38 -3.42 -1.48
C LYS A 62 -5.94 -3.36 -0.06
N LEU A 63 -5.45 -2.46 0.80
CA LEU A 63 -5.87 -2.35 2.20
C LEU A 63 -7.03 -1.39 2.40
N THR A 64 -7.24 -0.45 1.48
CA THR A 64 -8.26 0.58 1.65
C THR A 64 -8.86 0.96 0.30
N TYR A 65 -10.10 0.53 0.06
CA TYR A 65 -10.84 0.83 -1.17
C TYR A 65 -12.35 0.81 -0.92
N GLY A 66 -13.11 1.51 -1.75
CA GLY A 66 -14.56 1.59 -1.57
C GLY A 66 -15.22 2.38 -2.68
N GLN A 67 -16.53 2.20 -2.79
CA GLN A 67 -17.39 2.98 -3.67
C GLN A 67 -18.66 3.35 -2.92
N PHE A 68 -19.14 4.56 -3.13
CA PHE A 68 -20.33 5.04 -2.48
C PHE A 68 -21.02 6.09 -3.32
N ASN A 69 -22.30 5.86 -3.63
CA ASN A 69 -23.21 6.80 -4.26
C ASN A 69 -24.36 7.10 -3.28
N GLY A 70 -24.45 8.35 -2.84
CA GLY A 70 -25.43 8.74 -1.84
C GLY A 70 -25.27 10.18 -1.34
N CYS A 71 -25.69 10.41 -0.09
CA CYS A 71 -25.63 11.74 0.51
C CYS A 71 -24.20 12.16 0.84
N LEU A 72 -23.94 13.46 0.64
CA LEU A 72 -22.61 14.03 0.84
C LEU A 72 -22.05 13.75 2.24
N ASP A 73 -22.84 13.95 3.30
CA ASP A 73 -22.39 13.74 4.69
C ASP A 73 -21.89 12.33 4.96
N THR A 74 -22.57 11.32 4.41
CA THR A 74 -22.15 9.92 4.53
C THR A 74 -20.87 9.68 3.74
N GLY A 75 -20.77 10.20 2.52
CA GLY A 75 -19.54 10.11 1.73
C GLY A 75 -18.34 10.81 2.41
N ILE A 76 -18.57 11.96 3.08
CA ILE A 76 -17.55 12.64 3.88
C ILE A 76 -17.03 11.73 4.99
N LYS A 77 -17.92 11.06 5.74
CA LYS A 77 -17.54 10.12 6.80
C LYS A 77 -16.72 8.95 6.25
N ILE A 78 -17.17 8.36 5.15
CA ILE A 78 -16.49 7.24 4.48
C ILE A 78 -15.08 7.64 4.05
N ILE A 79 -14.93 8.77 3.35
CA ILE A 79 -13.61 9.23 2.88
C ILE A 79 -12.71 9.60 4.06
N ASN A 80 -13.24 10.27 5.09
CA ASN A 80 -12.47 10.62 6.27
C ASN A 80 -11.93 9.36 6.96
N ASN A 81 -12.78 8.34 7.17
CA ASN A 81 -12.35 7.06 7.73
C ASN A 81 -11.25 6.41 6.86
N ALA A 82 -11.43 6.38 5.54
CA ALA A 82 -10.44 5.84 4.62
C ALA A 82 -9.09 6.60 4.70
N ILE A 83 -9.10 7.94 4.79
CA ILE A 83 -7.89 8.77 4.87
C ILE A 83 -7.20 8.64 6.23
N THR A 84 -7.94 8.68 7.33
CA THR A 84 -7.37 8.67 8.69
C THR A 84 -6.87 7.30 9.11
N SER A 85 -7.35 6.23 8.48
CA SER A 85 -6.95 4.85 8.80
C SER A 85 -5.46 4.54 8.56
N ARG A 86 -4.75 5.39 7.78
CA ARG A 86 -3.33 5.21 7.48
C ARG A 86 -2.58 6.54 7.39
N LEU A 87 -1.44 6.61 8.09
CA LEU A 87 -0.64 7.85 8.17
C LEU A 87 -0.05 8.30 6.82
N ASP A 88 0.29 7.35 5.93
CA ASP A 88 0.85 7.70 4.62
C ASP A 88 -0.21 8.31 3.68
N ILE A 89 -1.47 7.92 3.82
CA ILE A 89 -2.60 8.51 3.09
C ILE A 89 -2.95 9.88 3.69
N LEU A 90 -2.99 9.98 5.02
CA LEU A 90 -3.22 11.22 5.75
C LEU A 90 -2.28 12.34 5.26
N ASN A 91 -0.99 12.03 5.12
CA ASN A 91 0.01 13.02 4.68
C ASN A 91 -0.27 13.55 3.26
N VAL A 92 -0.81 12.71 2.36
CA VAL A 92 -1.16 13.10 0.99
C VAL A 92 -2.30 14.12 0.96
N PHE A 93 -3.28 13.98 1.87
CA PHE A 93 -4.44 14.87 1.97
C PHE A 93 -4.26 15.99 3.02
N SER A 94 -3.05 16.21 3.51
CA SER A 94 -2.78 17.24 4.53
C SER A 94 -3.23 18.66 4.11
N TYR A 95 -3.27 18.95 2.80
CA TYR A 95 -3.68 20.26 2.26
C TYR A 95 -5.16 20.59 2.44
N ILE A 96 -6.03 19.59 2.66
CA ILE A 96 -7.47 19.78 2.91
C ILE A 96 -7.86 19.52 4.37
N TYR A 97 -6.89 19.23 5.24
CA TYR A 97 -7.15 18.95 6.64
C TYR A 97 -7.51 20.24 7.40
N ASP A 98 -8.70 20.27 7.98
CA ASP A 98 -9.15 21.34 8.87
C ASP A 98 -8.70 21.01 10.30
N LYS A 99 -7.69 21.74 10.78
CA LYS A 99 -7.15 21.56 12.13
C LYS A 99 -8.16 21.85 13.24
N ASN A 100 -9.12 22.76 13.01
CA ASN A 100 -10.10 23.14 14.02
C ASN A 100 -11.16 22.06 14.19
N LYS A 101 -11.60 21.48 13.07
CA LYS A 101 -12.65 20.45 13.06
C LYS A 101 -12.09 19.03 13.14
N GLN A 102 -10.77 18.88 13.04
CA GLN A 102 -10.04 17.61 13.01
C GLN A 102 -10.54 16.65 11.92
N PHE A 103 -10.91 17.18 10.74
CA PHE A 103 -11.38 16.39 9.61
C PHE A 103 -10.86 16.92 8.27
N PHE A 104 -10.87 16.06 7.25
CA PHE A 104 -10.56 16.41 5.87
C PHE A 104 -11.78 17.03 5.19
N ASP A 105 -11.64 18.28 4.75
CA ASP A 105 -12.71 19.06 4.16
C ASP A 105 -12.99 18.60 2.72
N ILE A 106 -13.73 17.50 2.61
CA ILE A 106 -14.11 16.91 1.32
C ILE A 106 -15.06 17.83 0.55
N GLU A 107 -15.84 18.68 1.24
CA GLU A 107 -16.65 19.70 0.58
C GLU A 107 -15.78 20.67 -0.22
N LYS A 108 -14.61 21.07 0.30
CA LYS A 108 -13.64 21.85 -0.50
C LYS A 108 -13.24 21.13 -1.78
N ILE A 109 -12.98 19.82 -1.75
CA ILE A 109 -12.71 19.07 -2.99
C ILE A 109 -13.93 19.13 -3.91
N CYS A 110 -15.13 18.87 -3.40
CA CYS A 110 -16.37 18.95 -4.20
C CYS A 110 -16.59 20.34 -4.84
N LEU A 111 -16.19 21.42 -4.17
CA LEU A 111 -16.39 22.79 -4.64
C LEU A 111 -15.33 23.23 -5.67
N TYR A 112 -14.05 22.99 -5.39
CA TYR A 112 -12.94 23.48 -6.19
C TYR A 112 -12.51 22.51 -7.30
N GLU A 113 -12.79 21.23 -7.12
CA GLU A 113 -12.23 20.12 -7.89
C GLU A 113 -13.35 19.22 -8.45
N LYS A 114 -14.42 19.83 -8.96
CA LYS A 114 -15.61 19.13 -9.48
C LYS A 114 -15.25 18.02 -10.48
N ASN A 115 -15.71 16.80 -10.18
CA ASN A 115 -15.70 15.64 -11.09
C ASN A 115 -14.29 15.16 -11.47
N ILE A 116 -13.42 15.02 -10.48
CA ILE A 116 -11.99 14.78 -10.69
C ILE A 116 -11.58 13.36 -10.35
N LYS A 117 -10.67 12.85 -11.17
CA LYS A 117 -9.79 11.73 -10.85
C LYS A 117 -8.53 12.27 -10.19
N LEU A 118 -8.42 12.10 -8.89
CA LEU A 118 -7.22 12.42 -8.13
C LEU A 118 -6.29 11.22 -8.12
N THR A 119 -5.07 11.41 -8.61
CA THR A 119 -4.00 10.42 -8.56
C THR A 119 -2.84 10.99 -7.77
N LYS A 120 -2.43 10.30 -6.71
CA LYS A 120 -1.30 10.68 -5.85
C LYS A 120 -0.44 9.45 -5.52
N LEU A 121 0.73 9.67 -4.95
CA LEU A 121 1.63 8.62 -4.47
C LEU A 121 1.58 8.58 -2.94
N SER A 122 1.35 7.40 -2.39
CA SER A 122 1.53 7.07 -0.97
C SER A 122 2.76 6.17 -0.80
N LEU A 123 3.04 5.70 0.42
CA LEU A 123 4.15 4.78 0.64
C LEU A 123 3.93 3.42 -0.03
N THR A 124 2.67 2.99 -0.15
CA THR A 124 2.34 1.69 -0.74
C THR A 124 2.13 1.74 -2.25
N GLY A 125 2.32 2.89 -2.88
CA GLY A 125 2.27 3.08 -4.32
C GLY A 125 1.25 4.14 -4.75
N LYS A 126 0.69 3.96 -5.94
CA LYS A 126 -0.26 4.90 -6.53
C LYS A 126 -1.66 4.72 -5.92
N MET A 127 -2.20 5.81 -5.39
CA MET A 127 -3.58 5.90 -4.92
C MET A 127 -4.42 6.70 -5.92
N THR A 128 -5.66 6.27 -6.11
CA THR A 128 -6.62 6.96 -6.99
C THR A 128 -7.94 7.18 -6.28
N MET A 129 -8.50 8.38 -6.41
CA MET A 129 -9.83 8.71 -5.94
C MET A 129 -10.60 9.37 -7.08
N TYR A 130 -11.78 8.85 -7.40
CA TYR A 130 -12.75 9.46 -8.29
C TYR A 130 -13.83 10.07 -7.41
N LEU A 131 -14.13 11.33 -7.64
CA LEU A 131 -15.09 12.07 -6.82
C LEU A 131 -15.95 12.94 -7.72
N PHE A 132 -17.26 12.75 -7.60
CA PHE A 132 -18.29 13.49 -8.32
C PHE A 132 -19.30 14.00 -7.31
N CYS A 133 -19.56 15.30 -7.29
CA CYS A 133 -20.49 15.91 -6.36
C CYS A 133 -21.55 16.70 -7.12
N SER A 134 -22.79 16.61 -6.68
CA SER A 134 -23.95 17.17 -7.38
C SER A 134 -25.00 17.64 -6.39
N VAL A 135 -25.75 18.67 -6.77
CA VAL A 135 -26.96 19.12 -6.06
C VAL A 135 -28.21 18.30 -6.43
N ASN A 136 -28.05 17.37 -7.38
CA ASN A 136 -29.07 16.43 -7.81
C ASN A 136 -28.58 15.01 -7.60
N LYS A 137 -29.51 14.08 -7.39
CA LYS A 137 -29.22 12.65 -7.29
C LYS A 137 -28.40 12.17 -8.50
N ILE A 138 -27.32 11.47 -8.23
CA ILE A 138 -26.42 10.93 -9.25
C ILE A 138 -26.98 9.58 -9.71
N THR A 139 -27.57 9.56 -10.90
CA THR A 139 -28.18 8.36 -11.48
C THR A 139 -27.26 7.64 -12.45
N ASP A 140 -26.40 8.38 -13.15
CA ASP A 140 -25.38 7.81 -14.02
C ASP A 140 -24.16 7.41 -13.18
N THR A 141 -23.98 6.10 -12.98
CA THR A 141 -22.82 5.54 -12.28
C THR A 141 -21.70 5.11 -13.24
N SER A 142 -21.89 5.25 -14.56
CA SER A 142 -20.86 4.90 -15.55
C SER A 142 -19.69 5.88 -15.58
N ILE A 143 -19.86 7.05 -14.94
CA ILE A 143 -18.86 8.11 -14.85
C ILE A 143 -17.62 7.74 -14.01
N GLN A 144 -17.66 6.63 -13.25
CA GLN A 144 -16.56 6.17 -12.41
C GLN A 144 -16.33 4.66 -12.56
N PRO A 145 -15.10 4.18 -12.33
CA PRO A 145 -14.85 2.75 -12.38
C PRO A 145 -15.62 2.03 -11.27
N CYS A 146 -16.35 0.99 -11.63
CA CYS A 146 -16.97 0.11 -10.63
C CYS A 146 -15.90 -0.79 -10.01
N ILE A 147 -15.87 -0.84 -8.68
CA ILE A 147 -15.00 -1.76 -7.93
C ILE A 147 -15.85 -2.79 -7.22
N LYS A 148 -15.37 -4.04 -7.17
CA LYS A 148 -16.10 -5.12 -6.55
C LYS A 148 -15.87 -5.11 -5.03
N SER A 149 -16.96 -5.17 -4.27
CA SER A 149 -16.89 -5.42 -2.83
C SER A 149 -16.36 -6.83 -2.57
N PRO A 150 -15.53 -7.04 -1.54
CA PRO A 150 -15.37 -8.37 -0.98
C PRO A 150 -16.70 -8.83 -0.38
N SER A 151 -16.86 -10.15 -0.22
CA SER A 151 -18.09 -10.73 0.35
C SER A 151 -18.16 -10.65 1.88
N HIS A 152 -17.03 -10.45 2.54
CA HIS A 152 -16.91 -10.35 3.99
C HIS A 152 -15.66 -9.56 4.38
N SER A 153 -15.63 -9.06 5.62
CA SER A 153 -14.42 -8.58 6.27
C SER A 153 -13.38 -9.70 6.37
N MET A 154 -12.10 -9.35 6.43
CA MET A 154 -11.04 -10.33 6.66
C MET A 154 -11.19 -11.02 8.01
N GLU A 155 -10.80 -12.29 8.05
CA GLU A 155 -10.68 -13.01 9.31
C GLU A 155 -9.57 -12.38 10.18
N THR A 156 -9.84 -12.23 11.47
CA THR A 156 -8.84 -11.69 12.40
C THR A 156 -7.72 -12.71 12.60
N VAL A 157 -6.47 -12.28 12.36
CA VAL A 157 -5.28 -13.11 12.59
C VAL A 157 -4.58 -12.74 13.90
N LYS A 158 -3.88 -13.71 14.48
CA LYS A 158 -3.03 -13.53 15.65
C LYS A 158 -1.59 -13.33 15.22
N CYS A 159 -0.95 -12.28 15.71
CA CYS A 159 0.43 -11.93 15.40
C CYS A 159 1.21 -11.83 16.71
N GLY A 160 2.21 -12.68 16.92
CA GLY A 160 3.09 -12.59 18.08
C GLY A 160 3.40 -13.94 18.71
N SER A 161 3.93 -13.89 19.93
CA SER A 161 4.10 -15.06 20.80
C SER A 161 2.88 -15.23 21.72
N ASP A 162 2.81 -16.37 22.40
CA ASP A 162 1.74 -16.67 23.35
C ASP A 162 1.58 -15.58 24.44
N ASP A 163 2.67 -14.89 24.80
CA ASP A 163 2.70 -13.82 25.80
C ASP A 163 2.33 -12.42 25.26
N SER A 164 2.28 -12.23 23.94
CA SER A 164 2.03 -10.94 23.29
C SER A 164 1.21 -11.10 22.02
N ASN A 165 -0.04 -11.51 22.18
CA ASN A 165 -0.96 -11.72 21.07
C ASN A 165 -1.54 -10.39 20.55
N ILE A 166 -1.06 -9.92 19.40
CA ILE A 166 -1.65 -8.80 18.66
C ILE A 166 -2.76 -9.37 17.77
N LEU A 167 -3.98 -8.85 17.90
CA LEU A 167 -5.11 -9.23 17.06
C LEU A 167 -5.22 -8.28 15.87
N CYS A 168 -5.00 -8.79 14.67
CA CYS A 168 -5.03 -8.01 13.44
C CYS A 168 -6.27 -8.33 12.64
N ARG A 169 -7.27 -7.45 12.75
CA ARG A 169 -8.55 -7.56 12.03
C ARG A 169 -8.40 -7.45 10.52
N GLU A 170 -7.30 -6.86 10.06
CA GLU A 170 -7.00 -6.77 8.64
C GLU A 170 -6.52 -8.08 8.00
N GLY A 171 -6.48 -9.16 8.78
CA GLY A 171 -6.09 -10.49 8.31
C GLY A 171 -4.60 -10.63 8.02
N SER A 172 -3.76 -9.71 8.49
CA SER A 172 -2.32 -9.79 8.25
C SER A 172 -1.44 -9.30 9.39
N CYS A 173 -0.31 -9.96 9.51
CA CYS A 173 0.77 -9.66 10.43
C CYS A 173 1.95 -9.07 9.67
N GLY A 174 2.78 -8.31 10.36
CA GLY A 174 4.12 -8.08 9.88
C GLY A 174 5.16 -7.95 10.96
N MET A 175 6.39 -8.07 10.50
CA MET A 175 7.61 -8.04 11.29
C MET A 175 8.56 -7.04 10.66
N TYR A 176 9.16 -6.21 11.49
CA TYR A 176 10.11 -5.17 11.09
C TYR A 176 11.35 -5.25 11.97
N GLN A 177 12.53 -5.25 11.36
CA GLN A 177 13.82 -5.17 12.03
C GLN A 177 14.70 -4.16 11.29
N ARG A 178 15.36 -3.25 12.01
CA ARG A 178 16.32 -2.31 11.44
C ARG A 178 17.51 -2.14 12.36
N ILE A 179 18.69 -2.01 11.77
CA ILE A 179 19.91 -1.49 12.38
C ILE A 179 20.50 -0.42 11.48
N ILE A 180 20.80 0.75 12.02
CA ILE A 180 21.58 1.81 11.36
C ILE A 180 22.81 2.06 12.22
N PHE A 181 23.99 2.02 11.63
CA PHE A 181 25.25 2.43 12.23
C PHE A 181 25.69 3.77 11.63
N ASP A 182 25.63 4.84 12.42
CA ASP A 182 26.12 6.18 12.05
C ASP A 182 27.61 6.26 12.41
N ARG A 183 28.49 6.14 11.41
CA ARG A 183 29.95 6.09 11.61
C ARG A 183 30.50 7.43 12.10
N LYS A 184 29.89 8.54 11.71
CA LYS A 184 30.32 9.88 12.12
C LYS A 184 30.14 10.09 13.62
N LYS A 185 29.02 9.60 14.16
CA LYS A 185 28.72 9.68 15.60
C LYS A 185 29.21 8.47 16.38
N ASN A 186 29.60 7.40 15.69
CA ASN A 186 29.92 6.10 16.27
C ASN A 186 28.78 5.56 17.14
N VAL A 187 27.55 5.59 16.61
CA VAL A 187 26.34 5.13 17.32
C VAL A 187 25.53 4.18 16.46
N THR A 188 24.89 3.20 17.12
CA THR A 188 24.00 2.23 16.49
C THR A 188 22.57 2.46 16.94
N PHE A 189 21.65 2.54 15.99
CA PHE A 189 20.21 2.61 16.22
C PHE A 189 19.58 1.30 15.76
N SER A 190 18.95 0.55 16.66
CA SER A 190 18.19 -0.66 16.32
C SER A 190 16.71 -0.51 16.64
N ALA A 191 15.87 -1.29 15.96
CA ALA A 191 14.46 -1.42 16.26
C ALA A 191 13.94 -2.77 15.76
N GLU A 192 13.13 -3.43 16.59
CA GLU A 192 12.40 -4.65 16.26
C GLU A 192 10.93 -4.47 16.65
N LYS A 193 10.02 -4.79 15.74
CA LYS A 193 8.58 -4.61 15.92
C LYS A 193 7.79 -5.72 15.24
N ILE A 194 6.75 -6.18 15.92
CA ILE A 194 5.68 -7.01 15.37
C ILE A 194 4.42 -6.17 15.48
N MET A 195 3.68 -6.01 14.39
CA MET A 195 2.45 -5.22 14.35
C MET A 195 1.52 -5.75 13.25
N CYS A 196 0.31 -5.21 13.17
CA CYS A 196 -0.54 -5.41 12.00
C CYS A 196 0.05 -4.65 10.78
N THR A 197 -0.16 -5.16 9.57
CA THR A 197 0.34 -4.56 8.32
C THR A 197 0.05 -3.06 8.17
N HIS A 198 -1.17 -2.56 8.41
CA HIS A 198 -1.47 -1.11 8.33
C HIS A 198 -0.69 -0.29 9.37
N GLN A 199 -0.45 -0.86 10.54
CA GLN A 199 0.35 -0.24 11.59
C GLN A 199 1.82 -0.19 11.19
N ILE A 200 2.34 -1.25 10.57
CA ILE A 200 3.69 -1.25 10.00
C ILE A 200 3.83 -0.17 8.96
N ILE A 201 2.90 -0.07 8.00
CA ILE A 201 2.96 0.97 6.95
C ILE A 201 2.97 2.37 7.58
N SER A 202 2.15 2.61 8.60
CA SER A 202 2.13 3.88 9.33
C SER A 202 3.43 4.12 10.10
N PHE A 203 4.00 3.07 10.72
CA PHE A 203 5.29 3.12 11.40
C PHE A 203 6.44 3.41 10.43
N LEU A 204 6.44 2.84 9.23
CA LEU A 204 7.41 3.14 8.18
C LEU A 204 7.37 4.60 7.75
N CYS A 205 6.18 5.23 7.77
CA CYS A 205 6.06 6.67 7.52
C CYS A 205 6.80 7.50 8.58
N ILE A 206 6.73 7.09 9.85
CA ILE A 206 7.45 7.73 10.96
C ILE A 206 8.96 7.49 10.84
N GLU A 207 9.39 6.25 10.59
CA GLU A 207 10.81 5.92 10.41
C GLU A 207 11.40 6.70 9.24
N ARG A 208 10.66 6.82 8.13
CA ARG A 208 11.06 7.63 6.97
C ARG A 208 11.32 9.08 7.34
N GLN A 209 10.40 9.71 8.07
CA GLN A 209 10.56 11.09 8.51
C GLN A 209 11.76 11.24 9.44
N LYS A 210 11.93 10.30 10.39
CA LYS A 210 13.01 10.31 11.38
C LYS A 210 14.40 10.17 10.76
N TYR A 211 14.52 9.32 9.73
CA TYR A 211 15.78 8.94 9.11
C TYR A 211 15.93 9.50 7.69
N ARG A 212 15.18 10.55 7.34
CA ARG A 212 15.17 11.18 6.02
C ARG A 212 16.55 11.64 5.52
N SER A 213 17.47 11.94 6.44
CA SER A 213 18.85 12.33 6.08
C SER A 213 19.66 11.20 5.44
N TYR A 214 19.25 9.95 5.60
CA TYR A 214 19.88 8.78 4.99
C TYR A 214 19.14 8.45 3.68
N VAL A 215 19.60 9.04 2.56
CA VAL A 215 18.86 9.03 1.28
C VAL A 215 18.50 7.62 0.81
N THR A 216 19.46 6.68 0.87
CA THR A 216 19.21 5.29 0.45
C THR A 216 18.20 4.58 1.36
N PHE A 217 18.18 4.93 2.64
CA PHE A 217 17.19 4.43 3.59
C PHE A 217 15.79 4.97 3.25
N ASP A 218 15.66 6.28 3.02
CA ASP A 218 14.39 6.92 2.62
C ASP A 218 13.79 6.27 1.37
N GLN A 219 14.61 6.03 0.35
CA GLN A 219 14.19 5.38 -0.89
C GLN A 219 13.76 3.92 -0.68
N SER A 220 14.51 3.17 0.14
CA SER A 220 14.19 1.78 0.42
C SER A 220 12.85 1.60 1.15
N ILE A 221 12.40 2.60 1.93
CA ILE A 221 11.12 2.52 2.66
C ILE A 221 9.91 2.43 1.72
N ILE A 222 9.93 3.12 0.58
CA ILE A 222 8.82 3.07 -0.38
C ILE A 222 8.66 1.65 -0.92
N ASN A 223 9.76 1.02 -1.31
CA ASN A 223 9.76 -0.34 -1.83
C ASN A 223 9.31 -1.34 -0.76
N ALA A 224 9.85 -1.23 0.45
CA ALA A 224 9.47 -2.06 1.59
C ALA A 224 7.97 -1.96 1.92
N SER A 225 7.42 -0.74 1.92
CA SER A 225 6.00 -0.50 2.18
C SER A 225 5.11 -1.15 1.12
N SER A 226 5.50 -1.02 -0.16
CA SER A 226 4.78 -1.64 -1.27
C SER A 226 4.85 -3.18 -1.23
N LYS A 227 6.02 -3.75 -0.91
CA LYS A 227 6.21 -5.19 -0.73
C LYS A 227 5.37 -5.73 0.43
N CYS A 228 5.41 -5.07 1.59
CA CYS A 228 4.61 -5.46 2.74
C CYS A 228 3.10 -5.40 2.48
N ALA A 229 2.61 -4.38 1.77
CA ALA A 229 1.21 -4.29 1.37
C ALA A 229 0.75 -5.42 0.43
N ASN A 230 1.70 -6.15 -0.17
CA ASN A 230 1.45 -7.34 -0.98
C ASN A 230 1.81 -8.65 -0.26
N TYR A 231 2.08 -8.60 1.04
CA TYR A 231 2.51 -9.75 1.85
C TYR A 231 3.82 -10.37 1.35
N GLU A 232 4.71 -9.52 0.81
CA GLU A 232 6.04 -9.91 0.37
C GLU A 232 7.10 -9.46 1.38
N ASN A 233 8.23 -10.16 1.35
CA ASN A 233 9.38 -9.85 2.18
C ASN A 233 10.29 -8.86 1.47
N PHE A 234 10.93 -7.98 2.24
CA PHE A 234 11.94 -7.07 1.72
C PHE A 234 13.09 -6.96 2.71
N LEU A 235 14.31 -7.17 2.21
CA LEU A 235 15.56 -7.05 2.94
C LEU A 235 16.47 -6.10 2.18
N TYR A 236 17.08 -5.17 2.92
CA TYR A 236 17.99 -4.20 2.33
C TYR A 236 19.20 -3.97 3.24
N LEU A 237 20.37 -4.04 2.65
CA LEU A 237 21.66 -3.84 3.30
C LEU A 237 22.46 -2.81 2.50
N VAL A 238 22.99 -1.82 3.20
CA VAL A 238 23.92 -0.82 2.69
C VAL A 238 25.08 -0.73 3.66
N ILE A 239 26.29 -0.81 3.13
CA ILE A 239 27.53 -0.56 3.86
C ILE A 239 28.20 0.61 3.15
N ASP A 240 28.26 1.76 3.80
CA ASP A 240 28.95 2.93 3.26
C ASP A 240 29.89 3.57 4.29
N ARG A 241 30.65 4.58 3.84
CA ARG A 241 31.69 5.26 4.63
C ARG A 241 31.14 6.19 5.72
N TYR A 242 29.90 6.64 5.59
CA TYR A 242 29.23 7.58 6.50
C TYR A 242 28.23 6.89 7.42
N TYR A 243 27.48 5.93 6.88
CA TYR A 243 26.54 5.10 7.59
C TYR A 243 26.48 3.69 6.97
N SER A 244 26.11 2.72 7.78
CA SER A 244 25.72 1.40 7.29
C SER A 244 24.30 1.14 7.80
N PHE A 245 23.46 0.47 7.03
CA PHE A 245 22.19 0.01 7.56
C PHE A 245 21.77 -1.33 6.99
N TYR A 246 21.11 -2.09 7.85
CA TYR A 246 20.42 -3.32 7.52
C TYR A 246 18.97 -3.13 7.97
N TRP A 247 18.02 -3.54 7.14
CA TRP A 247 16.68 -3.73 7.63
C TRP A 247 15.91 -4.76 6.83
N LEU A 248 14.90 -5.31 7.50
CA LEU A 248 14.07 -6.40 7.07
C LEU A 248 12.63 -6.06 7.41
N ILE A 249 11.74 -6.32 6.46
CA ILE A 249 10.31 -6.35 6.66
C ILE A 249 9.75 -7.66 6.09
N GLN A 250 8.85 -8.29 6.81
CA GLN A 250 8.14 -9.48 6.37
C GLN A 250 6.68 -9.33 6.75
N CYS A 251 5.77 -9.54 5.79
CA CYS A 251 4.34 -9.38 6.01
C CYS A 251 3.60 -10.63 5.54
N TYR A 252 2.63 -11.07 6.33
CA TYR A 252 1.99 -12.38 6.25
C TYR A 252 0.48 -12.20 6.26
N ASN A 253 -0.24 -12.89 5.38
CA ASN A 253 -1.70 -12.89 5.31
C ASN A 253 -2.36 -14.01 6.16
N HIS A 254 -1.68 -14.44 7.21
CA HIS A 254 -2.13 -15.51 8.10
C HIS A 254 -1.57 -15.28 9.51
N SER A 255 -2.12 -16.01 10.49
CA SER A 255 -1.61 -15.97 11.86
C SER A 255 -0.20 -16.55 11.92
N VAL A 256 0.70 -15.85 12.58
CA VAL A 256 2.08 -16.31 12.78
C VAL A 256 2.34 -16.38 14.28
N ASN A 257 2.56 -17.60 14.75
CA ASN A 257 2.97 -17.87 16.12
C ASN A 257 4.49 -17.89 16.17
N ASN A 258 5.07 -17.23 17.18
CA ASN A 258 6.51 -17.22 17.45
C ASN A 258 7.35 -16.60 16.33
N PHE A 259 7.19 -15.31 16.11
CA PHE A 259 8.12 -14.54 15.29
C PHE A 259 9.55 -14.69 15.81
N VAL A 260 10.47 -15.04 14.91
CA VAL A 260 11.90 -15.09 15.19
C VAL A 260 12.58 -14.06 14.31
N PHE A 261 13.17 -13.04 14.94
CA PHE A 261 14.00 -12.08 14.24
C PHE A 261 15.32 -12.75 13.84
N PRO A 262 15.75 -12.64 12.56
CA PRO A 262 17.05 -13.16 12.16
C PRO A 262 18.17 -12.34 12.81
N ASN A 263 19.33 -12.97 12.98
CA ASN A 263 20.51 -12.26 13.44
C ASN A 263 20.95 -11.24 12.37
N PRO A 264 21.05 -9.95 12.73
CA PRO A 264 21.47 -8.92 11.80
C PRO A 264 22.97 -9.07 11.47
N PRO A 265 23.40 -8.64 10.27
CA PRO A 265 24.81 -8.63 9.91
C PRO A 265 25.59 -7.60 10.75
N ASP A 266 26.90 -7.83 10.91
CA ASP A 266 27.80 -6.85 11.52
C ASP A 266 28.01 -5.66 10.56
N LEU A 267 27.54 -4.49 10.97
CA LEU A 267 27.63 -3.25 10.19
C LEU A 267 28.91 -2.45 10.46
N GLY A 268 29.69 -2.83 11.48
CA GLY A 268 30.90 -2.11 11.91
C GLY A 268 32.09 -2.40 11.01
N ASN A 269 32.18 -3.61 10.47
CA ASN A 269 33.31 -4.08 9.68
C ASN A 269 33.40 -3.34 8.32
N THR A 270 34.51 -2.64 8.07
CA THR A 270 34.76 -1.84 6.86
C THR A 270 35.46 -2.61 5.75
N ASN A 271 35.73 -3.90 5.95
CA ASN A 271 36.47 -4.69 4.96
C ASN A 271 35.69 -4.89 3.62
N ASP A 272 34.40 -4.58 3.60
CA ASP A 272 33.50 -4.66 2.43
C ASP A 272 33.05 -3.28 1.92
N LEU A 273 33.92 -2.27 1.94
CA LEU A 273 33.61 -0.90 1.52
C LEU A 273 33.21 -0.75 0.03
N ASP A 274 33.34 -1.81 -0.78
CA ASP A 274 32.97 -1.86 -2.20
C ASP A 274 31.82 -2.85 -2.52
N GLY A 275 31.22 -3.47 -1.50
CA GLY A 275 30.21 -4.51 -1.68
C GLY A 275 28.77 -4.01 -1.64
N ILE A 276 28.20 -3.57 -2.77
CA ILE A 276 26.74 -3.63 -2.95
C ILE A 276 26.37 -5.12 -2.99
N THR A 277 26.00 -5.73 -1.87
CA THR A 277 25.52 -7.11 -1.87
C THR A 277 24.20 -7.23 -2.65
N ASN A 278 24.17 -8.19 -3.56
CA ASN A 278 23.31 -8.33 -4.73
C ASN A 278 21.80 -8.59 -4.52
N SER A 279 21.17 -8.17 -3.42
CA SER A 279 19.68 -8.08 -3.37
C SER A 279 19.15 -6.73 -3.83
N GLY A 280 19.99 -5.69 -3.87
CA GLY A 280 19.66 -4.35 -4.36
C GLY A 280 20.01 -4.10 -5.85
N GLN A 281 20.88 -4.92 -6.45
CA GLN A 281 21.27 -4.76 -7.86
C GLN A 281 20.13 -5.08 -8.83
N SER A 282 19.24 -6.02 -8.51
CA SER A 282 18.05 -6.25 -9.37
C SER A 282 17.10 -5.05 -9.37
N LEU A 283 17.07 -4.25 -8.30
CA LEU A 283 16.18 -3.08 -8.17
C LEU A 283 16.73 -1.83 -8.87
N LEU A 284 18.04 -1.59 -8.83
CA LEU A 284 18.65 -0.55 -9.66
C LEU A 284 18.53 -0.92 -11.15
N GLN A 285 18.73 -2.19 -11.49
CA GLN A 285 18.61 -2.67 -12.87
C GLN A 285 17.15 -2.63 -13.36
N GLU A 286 16.15 -3.02 -12.56
CA GLU A 286 14.73 -2.86 -12.89
C GLU A 286 14.31 -1.39 -12.99
N PHE A 287 14.80 -0.52 -12.10
CA PHE A 287 14.50 0.91 -12.17
C PHE A 287 15.12 1.57 -13.41
N TYR A 288 16.37 1.22 -13.76
CA TYR A 288 16.98 1.68 -15.00
C TYR A 288 16.24 1.13 -16.23
N LEU A 289 15.86 -0.15 -16.25
CA LEU A 289 15.08 -0.73 -17.34
C LEU A 289 13.71 -0.04 -17.49
N ASP A 290 12.97 0.20 -16.41
CA ASP A 290 11.65 0.82 -16.47
C ASP A 290 11.72 2.33 -16.81
N PHE A 291 12.83 3.01 -16.45
CA PHE A 291 13.13 4.38 -16.86
C PHE A 291 13.47 4.47 -18.36
N PHE A 292 14.27 3.53 -18.89
CA PHE A 292 14.63 3.51 -20.32
C PHE A 292 13.48 3.01 -21.23
N ILE A 293 12.61 2.12 -20.75
CA ILE A 293 11.45 1.63 -21.52
C ILE A 293 10.36 2.70 -21.66
N LYS A 294 10.27 3.66 -20.71
CA LYS A 294 9.26 4.74 -20.73
C LYS A 294 9.75 6.05 -21.35
N LEU A 295 11.00 6.12 -21.79
CA LEU A 295 11.50 7.26 -22.54
C LEU A 295 10.91 7.23 -23.96
N PRO A 296 10.27 8.32 -24.43
CA PRO A 296 9.78 8.39 -25.81
C PRO A 296 10.94 8.12 -26.77
N GLN A 297 10.71 7.26 -27.76
CA GLN A 297 11.73 6.73 -28.69
C GLN A 297 12.53 7.81 -29.44
N THR A 298 12.11 9.08 -29.39
CA THR A 298 12.79 10.23 -29.98
C THR A 298 13.96 10.77 -29.12
N LEU A 299 14.08 10.41 -27.84
CA LEU A 299 15.12 10.90 -26.93
C LEU A 299 16.29 9.92 -26.72
N ILE A 300 16.15 8.67 -27.15
CA ILE A 300 17.17 7.61 -26.94
C ILE A 300 18.44 7.88 -27.77
N LEU A 301 18.32 8.54 -28.93
CA LEU A 301 19.48 8.80 -29.80
C LEU A 301 20.43 9.88 -29.25
N PHE A 302 19.93 10.83 -28.45
CA PHE A 302 20.74 11.95 -27.94
C PHE A 302 21.46 11.63 -26.62
N THR A 303 20.91 10.75 -25.79
CA THR A 303 21.54 10.39 -24.51
C THR A 303 22.59 9.29 -24.66
N PHE A 304 22.45 8.40 -25.65
CA PHE A 304 23.43 7.32 -25.89
C PHE A 304 24.74 7.82 -26.50
N LEU A 305 24.70 8.85 -27.37
CA LEU A 305 25.92 9.43 -27.96
C LEU A 305 26.75 10.21 -26.93
N GLY A 306 26.09 10.93 -26.01
CA GLY A 306 26.78 11.68 -24.95
C GLY A 306 27.50 10.76 -23.95
N PHE A 307 26.94 9.58 -23.68
CA PHE A 307 27.54 8.63 -22.75
C PHE A 307 28.75 7.90 -23.32
N ILE A 308 28.77 7.62 -24.64
CA ILE A 308 29.93 7.01 -25.31
C ILE A 308 31.10 7.99 -25.40
N ILE A 309 30.85 9.29 -25.59
CA ILE A 309 31.92 10.31 -25.63
C ILE A 309 32.60 10.45 -24.27
N VAL A 310 31.85 10.43 -23.17
CA VAL A 310 32.42 10.51 -21.80
C VAL A 310 33.21 9.25 -21.42
N LEU A 311 32.85 8.08 -21.96
CA LEU A 311 33.56 6.83 -21.70
C LEU A 311 34.88 6.69 -22.49
N PHE A 312 35.01 7.38 -23.62
CA PHE A 312 36.25 7.40 -24.42
C PHE A 312 37.25 8.48 -24.01
N ASP A 313 36.84 9.48 -23.21
CA ASP A 313 37.74 10.50 -22.66
C ASP A 313 38.44 10.05 -21.35
N GLN A 314 38.16 8.84 -20.85
CA GLN A 314 38.77 8.27 -19.63
C GLN A 314 39.47 6.91 -19.85
N LEU A 315 39.74 6.54 -21.11
CA LEU A 315 40.58 5.40 -21.51
C LEU A 315 41.82 5.91 -22.25
#